data_AF-L7EYC7-F1
#
_entry.id   AF-L7EYC7-F1
#
_cell.length_a   1.000
_cell.length_b   1.000
_cell.length_c   1.000
_cell.angle_alpha   90.00
_cell.angle_beta   90.00
_cell.angle_gamma   90.00
#
_symmetry.space_group_name_H-M   'P 1'
#
loop_
_entity.id
_entity.type
_entity.pdbx_description
1 polymer ?
#
loop_
_entity_poly.entity_id
_entity_poly.type
_entity_poly.pdbx_seq_one_letter_code
_entity_poly.pdbx_strand_id
1 'polypeptide(L)'
;MTPVELSRTVLCAVRRAVDAGELTVAVPARAVVAAPGPGGSGDYATNIALQLARSAGRTPRYVAEVLCERISAAPGVRGVEISGPGFLNISLDSAAPAALVREILGQGPRYGHSDALAGQLLSVRLPLAYEPRAEAVADAVARIVATQGARVQLHRGGTGEQGGQGGQDVEVLDLRNLPPAPRDPTPLGPDAARWALLHPAPHDRVRVGADHLVQRESNPLFRVRYAYARTRALGRNAADLGFAAYAGDLDDVSAAPLHLALADHPRLLLGAATHRAPDRLARHLVTLADATLAFLPTVLPLGDEKPSAAHRARLALAEAAGTVLAGGLSLLGIDAPEYL
;
A
#
# COMPACT_ATOMS: atom_id res chain seq x y z
N MET A 1 -7.24 5.66 13.87
CA MET A 1 -6.82 7.01 13.44
C MET A 1 -6.26 6.94 12.02
N THR A 2 -6.64 7.85 11.12
CA THR A 2 -6.08 7.97 9.75
C THR A 2 -4.84 8.89 9.74
N PRO A 3 -3.87 8.79 8.81
CA PRO A 3 -2.79 9.77 8.65
C PRO A 3 -3.22 11.21 8.46
N VAL A 4 -4.39 11.49 7.87
CA VAL A 4 -4.91 12.87 7.84
C VAL A 4 -5.26 13.34 9.25
N GLU A 5 -5.92 12.49 10.04
CA GLU A 5 -6.17 12.74 11.46
C GLU A 5 -4.87 12.83 12.25
N LEU A 6 -3.90 11.95 12.00
CA LEU A 6 -2.61 11.94 12.68
C LEU A 6 -1.80 13.20 12.35
N SER A 7 -1.74 13.63 11.09
CA SER A 7 -1.16 14.91 10.70
C SER A 7 -1.80 16.09 11.43
N ARG A 8 -3.13 16.07 11.60
CA ARG A 8 -3.84 17.08 12.39
C ARG A 8 -3.50 16.99 13.87
N THR A 9 -3.39 15.78 14.43
CA THR A 9 -2.96 15.53 15.82
C THR A 9 -1.56 16.07 16.07
N VAL A 10 -0.60 15.80 15.16
CA VAL A 10 0.77 16.32 15.24
C VAL A 10 0.79 17.85 15.17
N LEU A 11 0.02 18.47 14.25
CA LEU A 11 -0.11 19.93 14.20
C LEU A 11 -0.72 20.50 15.48
N CYS A 12 -1.74 19.84 16.04
CA CYS A 12 -2.37 20.25 17.29
C CYS A 12 -1.37 20.16 18.46
N ALA A 13 -0.53 19.12 18.49
CA ALA A 13 0.53 19.00 19.48
C ALA A 13 1.54 20.17 19.38
N VAL A 14 1.94 20.55 18.16
CA VAL A 14 2.81 21.72 17.94
C VAL A 14 2.14 23.01 18.40
N ARG A 15 0.87 23.25 18.04
CA ARG A 15 0.12 24.43 18.51
C ARG A 15 0.09 24.52 20.03
N ARG A 16 -0.28 23.42 20.69
CA ARG A 16 -0.34 23.38 22.17
C ARG A 16 1.02 23.59 22.82
N ALA A 17 2.12 23.14 22.21
CA ALA A 17 3.47 23.41 22.71
C ALA A 17 3.86 24.89 22.57
N VAL A 18 3.39 25.56 21.53
CA VAL A 18 3.57 27.02 21.34
C VAL A 18 2.70 27.82 22.31
N ASP A 19 1.42 27.45 22.43
CA ASP A 19 0.47 28.13 23.33
C ASP A 19 0.89 28.00 24.81
N ALA A 20 1.53 26.89 25.18
CA ALA A 20 2.10 26.67 26.51
C ALA A 20 3.45 27.40 26.75
N GLY A 21 4.02 28.04 25.72
CA GLY A 21 5.30 28.75 25.80
C GLY A 21 6.54 27.85 25.83
N GLU A 22 6.39 26.54 25.68
CA GLU A 22 7.52 25.58 25.67
C GLU A 22 8.31 25.62 24.36
N LEU A 23 7.64 25.94 23.24
CA LEU A 23 8.27 26.17 21.94
C LEU A 23 7.95 27.57 21.43
N THR A 24 8.96 28.31 20.98
CA THR A 24 8.77 29.61 20.33
C THR A 24 9.00 29.48 18.84
N VAL A 25 7.98 29.01 18.11
CA VAL A 25 8.04 28.79 16.65
C VAL A 25 6.74 29.21 15.97
N ALA A 26 6.84 29.57 14.69
CA ALA A 26 5.66 29.67 13.84
C ALA A 26 5.10 28.26 13.58
N VAL A 27 3.81 28.07 13.82
CA VAL A 27 3.15 26.79 13.58
C VAL A 27 3.09 26.53 12.08
N PRO A 28 3.61 25.40 11.57
CA PRO A 28 3.57 25.09 10.15
C PRO A 28 2.14 24.83 9.66
N ALA A 29 1.87 25.11 8.39
CA ALA A 29 0.55 24.87 7.80
C ALA A 29 0.20 23.37 7.70
N ARG A 30 1.21 22.49 7.59
CA ARG A 30 1.05 21.04 7.49
C ARG A 30 2.11 20.29 8.27
N ALA A 31 1.72 19.19 8.92
CA ALA A 31 2.64 18.18 9.42
C ALA A 31 2.59 16.97 8.49
N VAL A 32 3.76 16.52 8.03
CA VAL A 32 3.86 15.33 7.19
C VAL A 32 4.07 14.12 8.10
N VAL A 33 3.23 13.11 7.92
CA VAL A 33 3.40 11.77 8.48
C VAL A 33 3.56 10.80 7.31
N ALA A 34 4.53 9.90 7.39
CA ALA A 34 4.82 8.91 6.35
C ALA A 34 5.14 7.56 7.00
N ALA A 35 5.30 6.50 6.21
CA ALA A 35 5.82 5.25 6.75
C ALA A 35 7.22 5.46 7.37
N PRO A 36 7.58 4.75 8.46
CA PRO A 36 8.91 4.83 9.04
C PRO A 36 10.00 4.52 8.01
N GLY A 37 11.10 5.28 8.07
CA GLY A 37 12.28 5.01 7.25
C GLY A 37 13.03 3.74 7.69
N PRO A 38 14.07 3.32 6.95
CA PRO A 38 14.89 2.16 7.33
C PRO A 38 15.43 2.32 8.77
N GLY A 39 15.05 1.39 9.67
CA GLY A 39 15.42 1.42 11.09
C GLY A 39 14.48 2.21 12.01
N GLY A 40 13.38 2.77 11.51
CA GLY A 40 12.29 3.32 12.32
C GLY A 40 11.28 2.26 12.75
N SER A 41 10.69 2.43 13.93
CA SER A 41 9.63 1.60 14.51
C SER A 41 8.24 2.24 14.28
N GLY A 42 7.15 1.55 14.62
CA GLY A 42 5.79 2.09 14.60
C GLY A 42 5.07 2.07 13.24
N ASP A 43 3.90 2.69 13.18
CA ASP A 43 3.00 2.70 12.01
C ASP A 43 3.30 3.88 11.09
N TYR A 44 3.65 5.02 11.69
CA TYR A 44 3.96 6.26 11.00
C TYR A 44 5.17 6.94 11.62
N ALA A 45 5.86 7.76 10.86
CA ALA A 45 6.94 8.61 11.34
C ALA A 45 6.76 10.05 10.87
N THR A 46 7.24 11.00 11.66
CA THR A 46 7.33 12.41 11.28
C THR A 46 8.70 13.01 11.64
N ASN A 47 9.19 13.88 10.76
CA ASN A 47 10.43 14.64 10.93
C ASN A 47 10.17 16.08 11.42
N ILE A 48 8.97 16.38 11.90
CA ILE A 48 8.57 17.75 12.25
C ILE A 48 9.46 18.38 13.32
N ALA A 49 9.97 17.60 14.27
CA ALA A 49 10.88 18.11 15.30
C ALA A 49 12.19 18.63 14.71
N LEU A 50 12.73 17.97 13.68
CA LEU A 50 13.92 18.40 12.94
C LEU A 50 13.67 19.73 12.20
N GLN A 51 12.46 19.90 11.66
CA GLN A 51 12.08 21.12 10.95
C GLN A 51 11.94 22.32 11.89
N LEU A 52 11.39 22.11 13.09
CA LEU A 52 11.10 23.17 14.05
C LEU A 52 12.30 23.54 14.95
N ALA A 53 13.27 22.65 15.13
CA ALA A 53 14.41 22.82 16.03
C ALA A 53 15.16 24.14 15.83
N ARG A 54 15.49 24.47 14.57
CA ARG A 54 16.28 25.66 14.23
C ARG A 54 15.53 26.94 14.59
N SER A 55 14.25 27.04 14.23
CA SER A 55 13.41 28.19 14.56
C SER A 55 13.12 28.29 16.06
N ALA A 56 13.07 27.16 16.77
CA ALA A 56 12.83 27.11 18.21
C ALA A 56 14.05 27.52 19.03
N GLY A 57 15.25 27.59 18.43
CA GLY A 57 16.51 27.73 19.18
C GLY A 57 16.79 26.55 20.12
N ARG A 58 16.30 25.35 19.77
CA ARG A 58 16.42 24.13 20.58
C ARG A 58 17.04 22.98 19.78
N THR A 59 17.49 21.95 20.48
CA THR A 59 17.94 20.71 19.80
C THR A 59 16.73 19.96 19.24
N PRO A 60 16.87 19.25 18.11
CA PRO A 60 15.75 18.49 17.56
C PRO A 60 15.23 17.40 18.50
N ARG A 61 16.12 16.83 19.33
CA ARG A 61 15.73 15.87 20.36
C ARG A 61 14.83 16.49 21.43
N TYR A 62 15.15 17.70 21.91
CA TYR A 62 14.30 18.41 22.87
C TYR A 62 12.91 18.69 22.27
N VAL A 63 12.86 19.20 21.03
CA VAL A 63 11.57 19.42 20.36
C VAL A 63 10.79 18.12 20.18
N ALA A 64 11.47 17.01 19.87
CA ALA A 64 10.85 15.70 19.78
C ALA A 64 10.29 15.24 21.13
N GLU A 65 11.00 15.42 22.24
CA GLU A 65 10.54 15.08 23.60
C GLU A 65 9.26 15.85 23.97
N VAL A 66 9.24 17.17 23.75
CA VAL A 66 8.07 18.04 23.99
C VAL A 66 6.83 17.59 23.19
N LEU A 67 7.04 17.18 21.93
CA LEU A 67 5.96 16.72 21.06
C LEU A 67 5.55 15.28 21.35
N CYS A 68 6.49 14.42 21.73
CA CYS A 68 6.27 13.00 22.05
C CYS A 68 5.22 12.84 23.16
N GLU A 69 5.35 13.59 24.25
CA GLU A 69 4.42 13.54 25.38
C GLU A 69 2.99 13.91 24.93
N ARG A 70 2.86 14.98 24.12
CA ARG A 70 1.56 15.49 23.65
C ARG A 70 0.91 14.58 22.62
N ILE A 71 1.69 13.98 21.72
CA ILE A 71 1.19 13.06 20.69
C ILE A 71 0.80 11.74 21.33
N SER A 72 1.58 11.23 22.30
CA SER A 72 1.26 9.99 23.03
C SER A 72 -0.05 10.10 23.83
N ALA A 73 -0.41 11.30 24.29
CA ALA A 73 -1.67 11.54 24.99
C ALA A 73 -2.89 11.66 24.04
N ALA A 74 -2.72 11.59 22.72
CA ALA A 74 -3.81 11.74 21.78
C ALA A 74 -4.64 10.44 21.65
N PRO A 75 -5.99 10.52 21.61
CA PRO A 75 -6.82 9.34 21.43
C PRO A 75 -6.52 8.64 20.11
N GLY A 76 -6.25 7.34 20.12
CA GLY A 76 -5.90 6.59 18.92
C GLY A 76 -4.39 6.45 18.68
N VAL A 77 -3.56 6.90 19.63
CA VAL A 77 -2.10 6.72 19.62
C VAL A 77 -1.72 5.78 20.78
N ARG A 78 -1.16 4.63 20.43
CA ARG A 78 -0.66 3.63 21.39
C ARG A 78 0.64 4.08 22.05
N GLY A 79 1.50 4.74 21.29
CA GLY A 79 2.78 5.21 21.80
C GLY A 79 3.62 5.91 20.74
N VAL A 80 4.61 6.67 21.21
CA VAL A 80 5.55 7.40 20.35
C VAL A 80 6.98 7.15 20.82
N GLU A 81 7.86 6.77 19.91
CA GLU A 81 9.28 6.55 20.14
C GLU A 81 10.11 7.58 19.39
N ILE A 82 11.20 8.04 20.00
CA ILE A 82 12.12 9.00 19.38
C ILE A 82 13.34 8.25 18.85
N SER A 83 13.57 8.29 17.53
CA SER A 83 14.76 7.69 16.92
C SER A 83 15.74 8.74 16.38
N GLY A 84 17.03 8.39 16.43
CA GLY A 84 18.12 9.20 15.90
C GLY A 84 18.14 10.63 16.45
N PRO A 85 18.30 11.65 15.57
CA PRO A 85 18.43 13.05 16.00
C PRO A 85 17.11 13.69 16.46
N GLY A 86 15.95 13.08 16.19
CA GLY A 86 14.63 13.64 16.52
C GLY A 86 13.50 13.22 15.58
N PHE A 87 13.52 11.99 15.05
CA PHE A 87 12.37 11.43 14.34
C PHE A 87 11.37 10.90 15.36
N LEU A 88 10.09 11.17 15.15
CA LEU A 88 9.00 10.67 15.99
C LEU A 88 8.33 9.50 15.26
N ASN A 89 8.52 8.29 15.77
CA ASN A 89 7.89 7.05 15.32
C ASN A 89 6.63 6.82 16.14
N ILE A 90 5.48 6.70 15.51
CA ILE A 90 4.15 6.72 16.12
C ILE A 90 3.47 5.39 15.86
N SER A 91 3.05 4.74 16.92
CA SER A 91 2.20 3.54 16.92
C SER A 91 0.78 3.96 17.27
N LEU A 92 -0.20 3.56 16.48
CA LEU A 92 -1.61 3.88 16.67
C LEU A 92 -2.30 2.81 17.51
N ASP A 93 -3.35 3.21 18.22
CA ASP A 93 -4.34 2.26 18.69
C ASP A 93 -5.01 1.70 17.45
N SER A 94 -4.96 0.38 17.28
CA SER A 94 -5.55 -0.27 16.12
C SER A 94 -7.04 0.10 16.08
N ALA A 95 -7.52 0.59 14.93
CA ALA A 95 -8.94 0.42 14.61
C ALA A 95 -9.24 -1.07 14.81
N ALA A 96 -10.31 -1.40 15.55
CA ALA A 96 -10.57 -2.77 16.01
C ALA A 96 -10.21 -3.77 14.89
N PRO A 97 -9.20 -4.64 15.07
CA PRO A 97 -8.69 -5.54 14.03
C PRO A 97 -9.81 -6.26 13.26
N ALA A 98 -10.89 -6.59 13.98
CA ALA A 98 -12.09 -7.20 13.45
C ALA A 98 -12.89 -6.33 12.46
N ALA A 99 -12.96 -5.01 12.68
CA ALA A 99 -13.70 -4.09 11.81
C ALA A 99 -13.04 -3.95 10.44
N LEU A 100 -11.71 -3.83 10.40
CA LEU A 100 -10.95 -3.80 9.15
C LEU A 100 -11.14 -5.10 8.36
N VAL A 101 -11.07 -6.24 9.02
CA VAL A 101 -11.29 -7.54 8.38
C VAL A 101 -12.71 -7.64 7.80
N ARG A 102 -13.74 -7.22 8.56
CA ARG A 102 -15.12 -7.17 8.06
C ARG A 102 -15.27 -6.25 6.85
N GLU A 103 -14.61 -5.09 6.88
CA GLU A 103 -14.63 -4.15 5.76
C GLU A 103 -14.04 -4.76 4.50
N ILE A 104 -12.85 -5.37 4.60
CA ILE A 104 -12.16 -6.00 3.47
C ILE A 104 -12.99 -7.14 2.90
N LEU A 105 -13.50 -8.05 3.75
CA LEU A 105 -14.31 -9.18 3.31
C LEU A 105 -15.65 -8.73 2.72
N GLY A 106 -16.25 -7.64 3.23
CA GLY A 106 -17.47 -7.07 2.71
C GLY A 106 -17.30 -6.36 1.36
N GLN A 107 -16.18 -5.64 1.17
CA GLN A 107 -15.86 -4.97 -0.11
C GLN A 107 -15.25 -5.94 -1.13
N GLY A 108 -14.68 -7.07 -0.69
CA GLY A 108 -14.06 -8.07 -1.54
C GLY A 108 -12.89 -7.48 -2.35
N PRO A 109 -12.74 -7.85 -3.63
CA PRO A 109 -11.71 -7.32 -4.52
C PRO A 109 -11.77 -5.80 -4.74
N ARG A 110 -12.88 -5.14 -4.36
CA ARG A 110 -13.07 -3.69 -4.48
C ARG A 110 -12.56 -2.91 -3.27
N TYR A 111 -11.97 -3.58 -2.28
CA TYR A 111 -11.42 -2.90 -1.11
C TYR A 111 -10.43 -1.80 -1.51
N GLY A 112 -10.62 -0.60 -0.96
CA GLY A 112 -9.82 0.58 -1.28
C GLY A 112 -10.22 1.33 -2.56
N HIS A 113 -11.25 0.89 -3.27
CA HIS A 113 -11.84 1.67 -4.37
C HIS A 113 -12.57 2.89 -3.81
N SER A 114 -12.57 3.99 -4.58
CA SER A 114 -13.24 5.24 -4.20
C SER A 114 -13.70 6.02 -5.43
N ASP A 115 -14.30 7.19 -5.21
CA ASP A 115 -14.67 8.15 -6.27
C ASP A 115 -13.80 9.42 -6.20
N ALA A 116 -12.61 9.35 -5.58
CA ALA A 116 -11.76 10.52 -5.33
C ALA A 116 -11.29 11.24 -6.60
N LEU A 117 -11.24 10.55 -7.73
CA LEU A 117 -10.89 11.09 -9.05
C LEU A 117 -12.11 11.12 -9.99
N ALA A 118 -13.32 11.01 -9.47
CA ALA A 118 -14.54 11.04 -10.27
C ALA A 118 -14.62 12.33 -11.11
N GLY A 119 -15.00 12.17 -12.39
CA GLY A 119 -15.07 13.27 -13.35
C GLY A 119 -13.74 13.61 -14.03
N GLN A 120 -12.61 13.07 -13.58
CA GLN A 120 -11.33 13.28 -14.27
C GLN A 120 -11.19 12.38 -15.50
N LEU A 121 -10.57 12.93 -16.55
CA LEU A 121 -10.23 12.23 -17.79
C LEU A 121 -8.72 12.23 -18.00
N LEU A 122 -8.09 11.06 -17.90
CA LEU A 122 -6.67 10.86 -18.17
C LEU A 122 -6.48 10.49 -19.64
N SER A 123 -5.74 11.32 -20.38
CA SER A 123 -5.31 10.98 -21.74
C SER A 123 -3.95 10.29 -21.71
N VAL A 124 -3.87 9.06 -22.20
CA VAL A 124 -2.62 8.29 -22.28
C VAL A 124 -2.16 8.25 -23.73
N ARG A 125 -0.92 8.66 -24.01
CA ARG A 125 -0.30 8.60 -25.34
C ARG A 125 0.63 7.41 -25.43
N LEU A 126 0.35 6.52 -26.39
CA LEU A 126 1.16 5.35 -26.71
C LEU A 126 2.04 5.63 -27.94
N PRO A 127 3.21 4.96 -28.03
CA PRO A 127 3.98 4.92 -29.27
C PRO A 127 3.13 4.40 -30.45
N LEU A 128 3.50 4.80 -31.67
CA LEU A 128 2.82 4.31 -32.88
C LEU A 128 3.10 2.82 -33.09
N ALA A 129 4.36 2.42 -32.93
CA ALA A 129 4.76 1.02 -32.92
C ALA A 129 4.36 0.37 -31.60
N TYR A 130 3.99 -0.91 -31.64
CA TYR A 130 3.70 -1.68 -30.44
C TYR A 130 4.96 -1.76 -29.56
N GLU A 131 4.85 -1.29 -28.32
CA GLU A 131 5.91 -1.39 -27.32
C GLU A 131 5.33 -2.07 -26.06
N PRO A 132 5.78 -3.30 -25.72
CA PRO A 132 5.14 -4.11 -24.69
C PRO A 132 5.02 -3.43 -23.32
N ARG A 133 6.03 -2.64 -22.92
CA ARG A 133 6.03 -1.99 -21.59
C ARG A 133 5.01 -0.87 -21.54
N ALA A 134 4.93 -0.02 -22.57
CA ALA A 134 3.96 1.06 -22.68
C ALA A 134 2.52 0.52 -22.65
N GLU A 135 2.27 -0.60 -23.32
CA GLU A 135 0.96 -1.25 -23.35
C GLU A 135 0.57 -1.82 -21.98
N ALA A 136 1.51 -2.52 -21.33
CA ALA A 136 1.29 -3.05 -19.99
C ALA A 136 1.01 -1.93 -18.97
N VAL A 137 1.81 -0.85 -19.02
CA VAL A 137 1.63 0.33 -18.14
C VAL A 137 0.30 1.01 -18.42
N ALA A 138 -0.09 1.21 -19.69
CA ALA A 138 -1.36 1.84 -20.03
C ALA A 138 -2.56 1.04 -19.52
N ASP A 139 -2.57 -0.28 -19.70
CA ASP A 139 -3.63 -1.15 -19.20
C ASP A 139 -3.69 -1.15 -17.66
N ALA A 140 -2.54 -1.28 -16.97
CA ALA A 140 -2.50 -1.25 -15.51
C ALA A 140 -2.94 0.11 -14.94
N VAL A 141 -2.49 1.22 -15.53
CA VAL A 141 -2.93 2.57 -15.15
C VAL A 141 -4.43 2.73 -15.38
N ALA A 142 -4.96 2.26 -16.51
CA ALA A 142 -6.40 2.32 -16.78
C ALA A 142 -7.23 1.59 -15.71
N ARG A 143 -6.80 0.38 -15.32
CA ARG A 143 -7.44 -0.39 -14.25
C ARG A 143 -7.37 0.33 -12.91
N ILE A 144 -6.19 0.79 -12.52
CA ILE A 144 -5.95 1.45 -11.22
C ILE A 144 -6.71 2.77 -11.13
N VAL A 145 -6.67 3.62 -12.16
CA VAL A 145 -7.36 4.92 -12.19
C VAL A 145 -8.88 4.73 -12.17
N ALA A 146 -9.40 3.71 -12.84
CA ALA A 146 -10.82 3.37 -12.79
C ALA A 146 -11.31 2.98 -11.38
N THR A 147 -10.45 2.41 -10.53
CA THR A 147 -10.80 2.12 -9.12
C THR A 147 -11.07 3.37 -8.30
N GLN A 148 -10.64 4.54 -8.77
CA GLN A 148 -10.81 5.83 -8.09
C GLN A 148 -11.84 6.74 -8.81
N GLY A 149 -12.61 6.19 -9.77
CA GLY A 149 -13.71 6.88 -10.45
C GLY A 149 -13.33 7.67 -11.71
N ALA A 150 -12.04 7.72 -12.07
CA ALA A 150 -11.57 8.43 -13.26
C ALA A 150 -11.65 7.57 -14.53
N ARG A 151 -11.70 8.24 -15.69
CA ARG A 151 -11.75 7.61 -17.02
C ARG A 151 -10.42 7.75 -17.75
N VAL A 152 -10.12 6.80 -18.62
CA VAL A 152 -8.90 6.81 -19.44
C VAL A 152 -9.24 6.81 -20.92
N GLN A 153 -8.58 7.66 -21.69
CA GLN A 153 -8.60 7.66 -23.16
C GLN A 153 -7.20 7.38 -23.70
N LEU A 154 -7.08 6.36 -24.55
CA LEU A 154 -5.83 5.96 -25.17
C LEU A 154 -5.69 6.60 -26.56
N HIS A 155 -4.54 7.19 -26.84
CA HIS A 155 -4.21 7.78 -28.12
C HIS A 155 -2.93 7.14 -28.68
N ARG A 156 -2.97 6.61 -29.91
CA ARG A 156 -1.81 6.00 -30.59
C ARG A 156 -1.27 6.94 -31.65
N GLY A 157 0.02 7.27 -31.57
CA GLY A 157 0.69 8.13 -32.55
C GLY A 157 0.20 9.59 -32.55
N GLY A 158 0.91 10.45 -33.29
CA GLY A 158 0.55 11.85 -33.55
C GLY A 158 1.33 12.90 -32.74
N THR A 159 1.78 13.94 -33.45
CA THR A 159 2.22 15.26 -32.92
C THR A 159 1.08 16.28 -32.87
N GLY A 160 -0.17 15.87 -33.12
CA GLY A 160 -1.30 16.78 -33.27
C GLY A 160 -1.69 17.47 -31.96
N GLU A 161 -1.31 18.74 -31.83
CA GLU A 161 -2.15 19.75 -31.18
C GLU A 161 -3.45 19.89 -32.00
N GLN A 162 -4.58 19.74 -31.31
CA GLN A 162 -5.96 20.19 -31.59
C GLN A 162 -6.87 19.18 -30.88
N GLY A 163 -7.74 19.53 -29.95
CA GLY A 163 -8.50 20.76 -29.81
C GLY A 163 -9.88 20.36 -29.33
N GLY A 164 -9.98 19.94 -28.07
CA GLY A 164 -11.26 19.83 -27.39
C GLY A 164 -11.66 21.21 -26.90
N GLN A 165 -12.47 21.92 -27.69
CA GLN A 165 -13.30 23.01 -27.15
C GLN A 165 -14.25 22.38 -26.12
N GLY A 166 -13.99 22.65 -24.84
CA GLY A 166 -14.82 22.15 -23.74
C GLY A 166 -13.95 21.86 -22.53
N GLY A 167 -13.78 22.87 -21.68
CA GLY A 167 -12.81 22.87 -20.59
C GLY A 167 -12.96 21.71 -19.62
N GLN A 168 -11.83 21.05 -19.35
CA GLN A 168 -11.36 20.55 -18.07
C GLN A 168 -9.91 20.10 -18.32
N ASP A 169 -8.98 20.42 -17.41
CA ASP A 169 -7.56 20.09 -17.54
C ASP A 169 -7.37 18.60 -17.86
N VAL A 170 -7.10 18.27 -19.12
CA VAL A 170 -6.82 16.90 -19.54
C VAL A 170 -5.39 16.60 -19.16
N GLU A 171 -5.19 15.92 -18.04
CA GLU A 171 -3.86 15.46 -17.67
C GLU A 171 -3.39 14.40 -18.68
N VAL A 172 -2.18 14.58 -19.23
CA VAL A 172 -1.63 13.72 -20.28
C VAL A 172 -0.48 12.86 -19.73
N LEU A 173 -0.65 11.54 -19.76
CA LEU A 173 0.43 10.58 -19.51
C LEU A 173 1.07 10.18 -20.84
N ASP A 174 2.31 10.62 -21.07
CA ASP A 174 3.04 10.31 -22.29
C ASP A 174 3.98 9.10 -22.11
N LEU A 175 3.56 7.93 -22.62
CA LEU A 175 4.33 6.70 -22.53
C LEU A 175 5.31 6.52 -23.70
N ARG A 176 5.38 7.48 -24.64
CA ARG A 176 6.34 7.42 -25.75
C ARG A 176 7.79 7.55 -25.30
N ASN A 177 8.00 8.16 -24.14
CA ASN A 177 9.33 8.36 -23.54
C ASN A 177 9.72 7.24 -22.58
N LEU A 178 8.86 6.23 -22.39
CA LEU A 178 9.15 5.12 -21.50
C LEU A 178 10.30 4.27 -22.09
N PRO A 179 11.34 3.91 -21.30
CA PRO A 179 12.40 3.05 -21.80
C PRO A 179 11.82 1.72 -22.28
N PRO A 180 12.09 1.31 -23.54
CA PRO A 180 11.47 0.13 -24.13
C PRO A 180 11.96 -1.16 -23.44
N ALA A 181 11.17 -2.22 -23.56
CA ALA A 181 11.56 -3.54 -23.12
C ALA A 181 12.86 -3.98 -23.84
N PRO A 182 13.89 -4.44 -23.11
CA PRO A 182 15.17 -4.80 -23.73
C PRO A 182 15.13 -6.08 -24.58
N ARG A 183 14.10 -6.92 -24.39
CA ARG A 183 13.86 -8.20 -25.07
C ARG A 183 12.36 -8.48 -25.12
N ASP A 184 11.96 -9.37 -26.02
CA ASP A 184 10.59 -9.87 -26.11
C ASP A 184 10.19 -10.60 -24.80
N PRO A 185 9.13 -10.14 -24.10
CA PRO A 185 8.66 -10.77 -22.88
C PRO A 185 7.72 -11.96 -23.12
N THR A 186 7.29 -12.22 -24.35
CA THR A 186 6.33 -13.30 -24.70
C THR A 186 6.72 -14.68 -24.15
N PRO A 187 8.00 -15.12 -24.17
CA PRO A 187 8.41 -16.41 -23.62
C PRO A 187 8.19 -16.56 -22.11
N LEU A 188 7.96 -15.47 -21.37
CA LEU A 188 7.65 -15.54 -19.93
C LEU A 188 6.19 -15.95 -19.66
N GLY A 189 5.31 -15.91 -20.67
CA GLY A 189 3.88 -16.00 -20.47
C GLY A 189 3.27 -14.70 -19.94
N PRO A 190 1.93 -14.58 -19.94
CA PRO A 190 1.23 -13.32 -19.75
C PRO A 190 1.50 -12.65 -18.39
N ASP A 191 1.43 -13.43 -17.31
CA ASP A 191 1.60 -12.93 -15.94
C ASP A 191 3.03 -12.46 -15.66
N ALA A 192 4.02 -13.30 -15.97
CA ALA A 192 5.42 -13.00 -15.71
C ALA A 192 5.95 -11.88 -16.61
N ALA A 193 5.46 -11.80 -17.86
CA ALA A 193 5.70 -10.66 -18.73
C ALA A 193 5.18 -9.36 -18.11
N ARG A 194 3.92 -9.33 -17.66
CA ARG A 194 3.34 -8.14 -17.01
C ARG A 194 4.10 -7.74 -15.76
N TRP A 195 4.42 -8.70 -14.89
CA TRP A 195 5.20 -8.40 -13.69
C TRP A 195 6.58 -7.81 -14.02
N ALA A 196 7.30 -8.40 -14.97
CA ALA A 196 8.61 -7.91 -15.38
C ALA A 196 8.56 -6.45 -15.87
N LEU A 197 7.49 -6.08 -16.59
CA LEU A 197 7.30 -4.74 -17.17
C LEU A 197 6.77 -3.70 -16.17
N LEU A 198 5.98 -4.12 -15.18
CA LEU A 198 5.24 -3.24 -14.25
C LEU A 198 5.91 -3.06 -12.89
N HIS A 199 6.69 -4.04 -12.42
CA HIS A 199 7.31 -3.99 -11.09
C HIS A 199 8.44 -2.94 -10.97
N PRO A 200 9.33 -2.76 -11.96
CA PRO A 200 10.36 -1.71 -11.90
C PRO A 200 9.76 -0.30 -12.00
N ALA A 201 10.40 0.68 -11.37
CA ALA A 201 9.97 2.07 -11.48
C ALA A 201 10.04 2.55 -12.95
N PRO A 202 9.26 3.57 -13.35
CA PRO A 202 9.17 4.00 -14.74
C PRO A 202 10.53 4.36 -15.39
N HIS A 203 11.46 4.92 -14.61
CA HIS A 203 12.80 5.32 -15.07
C HIS A 203 13.82 4.18 -15.00
N ASP A 204 13.49 3.06 -14.36
CA ASP A 204 14.40 1.92 -14.25
C ASP A 204 14.40 1.10 -15.54
N ARG A 205 15.56 0.48 -15.80
CA ARG A 205 15.70 -0.53 -16.86
C ARG A 205 15.00 -1.81 -16.44
N VAL A 206 14.04 -2.25 -17.26
CA VAL A 206 13.38 -3.54 -17.10
C VAL A 206 14.37 -4.67 -17.36
N ARG A 207 14.22 -5.78 -16.62
CA ARG A 207 14.90 -7.04 -16.91
C ARG A 207 13.86 -8.04 -17.38
N VAL A 208 14.05 -8.59 -18.58
CA VAL A 208 13.20 -9.67 -19.13
C VAL A 208 14.07 -10.92 -19.22
N GLY A 209 13.76 -11.92 -18.40
CA GLY A 209 14.58 -13.12 -18.29
C GLY A 209 13.96 -14.19 -17.40
N ALA A 210 14.56 -15.39 -17.45
CA ALA A 210 14.04 -16.61 -16.82
C ALA A 210 13.87 -16.51 -15.29
N ASP A 211 14.52 -15.55 -14.62
CA ASP A 211 14.34 -15.29 -13.19
C ASP A 211 12.87 -15.08 -12.80
N HIS A 212 12.04 -14.55 -13.71
CA HIS A 212 10.61 -14.34 -13.50
C HIS A 212 9.78 -15.64 -13.51
N LEU A 213 10.34 -16.74 -14.01
CA LEU A 213 9.72 -18.06 -14.05
C LEU A 213 10.10 -18.92 -12.85
N VAL A 214 11.08 -18.49 -12.05
CA VAL A 214 11.57 -19.25 -10.90
C VAL A 214 10.48 -19.35 -9.85
N GLN A 215 10.10 -20.58 -9.48
CA GLN A 215 9.14 -20.86 -8.41
C GLN A 215 9.83 -20.91 -7.04
N ARG A 216 10.43 -19.79 -6.65
CA ARG A 216 11.10 -19.60 -5.36
C ARG A 216 10.70 -18.25 -4.79
N GLU A 217 10.77 -18.13 -3.47
CA GLU A 217 10.45 -16.87 -2.77
C GLU A 217 11.34 -15.70 -3.23
N SER A 218 12.53 -15.96 -3.78
CA SER A 218 13.38 -14.91 -4.37
C SER A 218 12.73 -14.21 -5.58
N ASN A 219 11.78 -14.84 -6.25
CA ASN A 219 10.97 -14.24 -7.31
C ASN A 219 9.75 -13.54 -6.68
N PRO A 220 9.67 -12.19 -6.76
CA PRO A 220 8.57 -11.44 -6.15
C PRO A 220 7.19 -11.82 -6.69
N LEU A 221 7.06 -12.13 -7.99
CA LEU A 221 5.79 -12.57 -8.57
C LEU A 221 5.32 -13.89 -7.95
N PHE A 222 6.22 -14.88 -7.90
CA PHE A 222 5.94 -16.16 -7.29
C PHE A 222 5.54 -15.97 -5.83
N ARG A 223 6.28 -15.15 -5.08
CA ARG A 223 5.99 -14.88 -3.67
C ARG A 223 4.58 -14.32 -3.46
N VAL A 224 4.15 -13.34 -4.25
CA VAL A 224 2.81 -12.74 -4.16
C VAL A 224 1.73 -13.76 -4.48
N ARG A 225 1.87 -14.51 -5.58
CA ARG A 225 0.89 -15.54 -5.96
C ARG A 225 0.88 -16.70 -4.96
N TYR A 226 2.04 -17.07 -4.42
CA TYR A 226 2.19 -18.13 -3.42
C TYR A 226 1.51 -17.73 -2.10
N ALA A 227 1.71 -16.50 -1.63
CA ALA A 227 0.98 -15.97 -0.47
C ALA A 227 -0.53 -16.08 -0.66
N TYR A 228 -1.05 -15.67 -1.82
CA TYR A 228 -2.47 -15.83 -2.16
C TYR A 228 -2.92 -17.30 -2.13
N ALA A 229 -2.24 -18.19 -2.85
CA ALA A 229 -2.59 -19.61 -2.89
C ALA A 229 -2.58 -20.25 -1.50
N ARG A 230 -1.65 -19.85 -0.62
CA ARG A 230 -1.57 -20.32 0.77
C ARG A 230 -2.74 -19.83 1.63
N THR A 231 -3.24 -18.59 1.42
CA THR A 231 -4.49 -18.15 2.09
C THR A 231 -5.69 -19.01 1.68
N ARG A 232 -5.78 -19.40 0.40
CA ARG A 232 -6.83 -20.31 -0.09
C ARG A 232 -6.68 -21.72 0.48
N ALA A 233 -5.46 -22.21 0.60
CA ALA A 233 -5.16 -23.49 1.22
C ALA A 233 -5.56 -23.51 2.71
N LEU A 234 -5.32 -22.42 3.45
CA LEU A 234 -5.74 -22.31 4.85
C LEU A 234 -7.25 -22.42 5.02
N GLY A 235 -8.04 -21.78 4.16
CA GLY A 235 -9.50 -21.90 4.18
C GLY A 235 -9.97 -23.35 3.99
N ARG A 236 -9.37 -24.08 3.05
CA ARG A 236 -9.65 -25.52 2.83
C ARG A 236 -9.27 -26.35 4.06
N ASN A 237 -8.06 -26.18 4.56
CA ASN A 237 -7.56 -26.93 5.72
C ASN A 237 -8.39 -26.65 6.99
N ALA A 238 -8.85 -25.41 7.19
CA ALA A 238 -9.71 -25.06 8.31
C ALA A 238 -11.08 -25.75 8.21
N ALA A 239 -11.64 -25.83 7.00
CA ALA A 239 -12.88 -26.56 6.74
C ALA A 239 -12.72 -28.06 7.05
N ASP A 240 -11.58 -28.67 6.68
CA ASP A 240 -11.26 -30.07 7.03
C ASP A 240 -11.14 -30.27 8.55
N LEU A 241 -10.67 -29.25 9.28
CA LEU A 241 -10.62 -29.22 10.75
C LEU A 241 -11.96 -28.81 11.40
N GLY A 242 -13.02 -28.60 10.62
CA GLY A 242 -14.37 -28.33 11.11
C GLY A 242 -14.58 -26.91 11.65
N PHE A 243 -13.80 -25.92 11.22
CA PHE A 243 -14.04 -24.52 11.59
C PHE A 243 -13.96 -23.57 10.39
N ALA A 244 -14.53 -22.38 10.57
CA ALA A 244 -14.62 -21.35 9.54
C ALA A 244 -14.19 -20.00 10.11
N ALA A 245 -13.80 -19.10 9.21
CA ALA A 245 -13.38 -17.74 9.53
C ALA A 245 -14.48 -16.98 10.28
N TYR A 246 -14.07 -16.19 11.27
CA TYR A 246 -14.94 -15.25 11.97
C TYR A 246 -14.15 -14.02 12.33
N ALA A 247 -14.58 -12.85 11.86
CA ALA A 247 -13.92 -11.58 12.13
C ALA A 247 -14.16 -11.14 13.60
N GLY A 248 -13.31 -11.64 14.49
CA GLY A 248 -13.23 -11.29 15.90
C GLY A 248 -11.94 -10.54 16.24
N ASP A 249 -11.83 -10.06 17.48
CA ASP A 249 -10.65 -9.34 17.94
C ASP A 249 -9.45 -10.27 18.09
N LEU A 250 -8.27 -9.74 17.77
CA LEU A 250 -6.98 -10.42 17.84
C LEU A 250 -6.04 -9.60 18.71
N ASP A 251 -5.66 -10.14 19.87
CA ASP A 251 -4.65 -9.53 20.75
C ASP A 251 -3.21 -9.93 20.35
N ASP A 252 -3.04 -10.42 19.11
CA ASP A 252 -1.80 -11.01 18.62
C ASP A 252 -0.88 -9.95 18.00
N VAL A 253 0.22 -9.63 18.71
CA VAL A 253 1.22 -8.65 18.25
C VAL A 253 1.84 -9.07 16.90
N SER A 254 1.92 -10.38 16.61
CA SER A 254 2.48 -10.88 15.34
C SER A 254 1.62 -10.51 14.12
N ALA A 255 0.34 -10.18 14.32
CA ALA A 255 -0.56 -9.74 13.26
C ALA A 255 -0.36 -8.27 12.86
N ALA A 256 0.36 -7.47 13.67
CA ALA A 256 0.45 -6.02 13.47
C ALA A 256 1.00 -5.62 12.08
N PRO A 257 2.08 -6.22 11.55
CA PRO A 257 2.57 -5.87 10.20
C PRO A 257 1.55 -6.14 9.09
N LEU A 258 0.79 -7.24 9.21
CA LEU A 258 -0.26 -7.59 8.25
C LEU A 258 -1.43 -6.62 8.33
N HIS A 259 -1.89 -6.28 9.55
CA HIS A 259 -2.93 -5.28 9.74
C HIS A 259 -2.56 -3.94 9.15
N LEU A 260 -1.32 -3.48 9.34
CA LEU A 260 -0.84 -2.21 8.80
C LEU A 260 -0.81 -2.22 7.28
N ALA A 261 -0.27 -3.28 6.67
CA ALA A 261 -0.25 -3.43 5.22
C ALA A 261 -1.68 -3.39 4.64
N LEU A 262 -2.64 -4.05 5.28
CA LEU A 262 -4.04 -4.04 4.84
C LEU A 262 -4.72 -2.68 5.04
N ALA A 263 -4.44 -1.99 6.15
CA ALA A 263 -4.99 -0.67 6.43
C ALA A 263 -4.43 0.43 5.49
N ASP A 264 -3.19 0.27 5.01
CA ASP A 264 -2.56 1.23 4.11
C ASP A 264 -3.02 1.09 2.64
N HIS A 265 -3.53 -0.09 2.27
CA HIS A 265 -3.91 -0.42 0.89
C HIS A 265 -4.80 0.65 0.20
N PRO A 266 -5.90 1.17 0.81
CA PRO A 266 -6.73 2.19 0.16
C PRO A 266 -5.96 3.47 -0.20
N ARG A 267 -5.06 3.92 0.69
CA ARG A 267 -4.25 5.12 0.42
C ARG A 267 -3.21 4.88 -0.63
N LEU A 268 -2.60 3.70 -0.61
CA LEU A 268 -1.64 3.32 -1.61
C LEU A 268 -2.29 3.25 -2.99
N LEU A 269 -3.51 2.69 -3.08
CA LEU A 269 -4.24 2.59 -4.34
C LEU A 269 -4.60 3.98 -4.90
N LEU A 270 -5.09 4.89 -4.05
CA LEU A 270 -5.32 6.29 -4.43
C LEU A 270 -4.02 6.98 -4.88
N GLY A 271 -2.91 6.77 -4.18
CA GLY A 271 -1.60 7.30 -4.55
C GLY A 271 -1.09 6.75 -5.88
N ALA A 272 -1.28 5.44 -6.14
CA ALA A 272 -0.91 4.80 -7.39
C ALA A 272 -1.73 5.35 -8.56
N ALA A 273 -3.03 5.60 -8.36
CA ALA A 273 -3.89 6.24 -9.36
C ALA A 273 -3.50 7.70 -9.64
N THR A 274 -3.30 8.48 -8.56
CA THR A 274 -2.92 9.90 -8.64
C THR A 274 -1.56 10.10 -9.28
N HIS A 275 -0.61 9.17 -9.11
CA HIS A 275 0.72 9.28 -9.69
C HIS A 275 0.94 8.41 -10.92
N ARG A 276 -0.10 7.68 -11.38
CA ARG A 276 -0.04 6.76 -12.52
C ARG A 276 1.15 5.79 -12.40
N ALA A 277 1.32 5.26 -11.19
CA ALA A 277 2.49 4.53 -10.75
C ALA A 277 2.13 3.08 -10.37
N PRO A 278 1.91 2.18 -11.35
CA PRO A 278 1.55 0.79 -11.10
C PRO A 278 2.64 0.01 -10.34
N ASP A 279 3.90 0.44 -10.44
CA ASP A 279 5.03 -0.11 -9.69
C ASP A 279 4.86 0.01 -8.17
N ARG A 280 4.14 1.06 -7.70
CA ARG A 280 3.83 1.22 -6.27
C ARG A 280 2.88 0.14 -5.78
N LEU A 281 1.87 -0.22 -6.58
CA LEU A 281 0.97 -1.32 -6.28
C LEU A 281 1.71 -2.65 -6.28
N ALA A 282 2.57 -2.90 -7.27
CA ALA A 282 3.38 -4.12 -7.32
C ALA A 282 4.27 -4.28 -6.08
N ARG A 283 4.98 -3.24 -5.66
CA ARG A 283 5.81 -3.25 -4.45
C ARG A 283 4.99 -3.45 -3.17
N HIS A 284 3.82 -2.82 -3.08
CA HIS A 284 2.90 -3.03 -1.97
C HIS A 284 2.43 -4.47 -1.85
N LEU A 285 2.12 -5.13 -2.97
CA LEU A 285 1.73 -6.53 -2.98
C LEU A 285 2.86 -7.43 -2.46
N VAL A 286 4.13 -7.10 -2.74
CA VAL A 286 5.28 -7.81 -2.16
C VAL A 286 5.32 -7.62 -0.64
N THR A 287 5.19 -6.39 -0.14
CA THR A 287 5.13 -6.11 1.31
C THR A 287 3.98 -6.84 1.99
N LEU A 288 2.80 -6.84 1.37
CA LEU A 288 1.63 -7.54 1.88
C LEU A 288 1.85 -9.06 1.87
N ALA A 289 2.46 -9.61 0.81
CA ALA A 289 2.78 -11.03 0.72
C ALA A 289 3.79 -11.46 1.80
N ASP A 290 4.83 -10.65 2.06
CA ASP A 290 5.82 -10.92 3.11
C ASP A 290 5.15 -10.96 4.49
N ALA A 291 4.32 -9.95 4.81
CA ALA A 291 3.56 -9.90 6.06
C ALA A 291 2.56 -11.06 6.19
N THR A 292 1.92 -11.44 5.07
CA THR A 292 0.99 -12.57 5.02
C THR A 292 1.71 -13.87 5.33
N LEU A 293 2.80 -14.17 4.61
CA LEU A 293 3.56 -15.41 4.76
C LEU A 293 4.15 -15.57 6.16
N ALA A 294 4.61 -14.48 6.77
CA ALA A 294 5.08 -14.49 8.16
C ALA A 294 3.96 -14.81 9.16
N PHE A 295 2.72 -14.40 8.87
CA PHE A 295 1.56 -14.60 9.73
C PHE A 295 0.93 -16.01 9.61
N LEU A 296 0.95 -16.60 8.41
CA LEU A 296 0.22 -17.85 8.12
C LEU A 296 0.47 -19.03 9.09
N PRO A 297 1.69 -19.26 9.63
CA PRO A 297 1.94 -20.35 10.58
C PRO A 297 1.09 -20.28 11.87
N THR A 298 0.55 -19.11 12.21
CA THR A 298 -0.25 -18.90 13.43
C THR A 298 -1.74 -19.24 13.27
N VAL A 299 -2.20 -19.49 12.04
CA VAL A 299 -3.63 -19.50 11.68
C VAL A 299 -4.34 -20.79 12.09
N LEU A 300 -3.74 -21.94 11.81
CA LEU A 300 -4.33 -23.25 12.12
C LEU A 300 -3.88 -23.74 13.50
N PRO A 301 -4.73 -24.50 14.21
CA PRO A 301 -4.32 -25.20 15.43
C PRO A 301 -3.13 -26.13 15.16
N LEU A 302 -2.20 -26.21 16.11
CA LEU A 302 -1.02 -27.08 16.03
C LEU A 302 -1.10 -28.25 17.04
N GLY A 303 -0.72 -29.45 16.58
CA GLY A 303 -0.72 -30.65 17.43
C GLY A 303 -2.12 -30.99 17.96
N ASP A 304 -2.26 -31.04 19.28
CA ASP A 304 -3.52 -31.37 19.97
C ASP A 304 -4.42 -30.15 20.25
N GLU A 305 -4.04 -28.96 19.77
CA GLU A 305 -4.84 -27.75 19.93
C GLU A 305 -6.20 -27.88 19.26
N LYS A 306 -7.25 -27.43 19.96
CA LYS A 306 -8.60 -27.36 19.40
C LYS A 306 -8.83 -26.02 18.68
N PRO A 307 -9.63 -26.00 17.60
CA PRO A 307 -10.09 -24.75 17.00
C PRO A 307 -10.71 -23.82 18.04
N SER A 308 -10.28 -22.55 18.04
CA SER A 308 -10.66 -21.55 19.05
C SER A 308 -11.11 -20.25 18.36
N ALA A 309 -11.64 -19.29 19.13
CA ALA A 309 -11.99 -17.97 18.60
C ALA A 309 -10.79 -17.27 17.95
N ALA A 310 -9.59 -17.43 18.51
CA ALA A 310 -8.35 -16.89 17.95
C ALA A 310 -8.04 -17.49 16.57
N HIS A 311 -8.14 -18.82 16.41
CA HIS A 311 -7.94 -19.47 15.11
C HIS A 311 -8.93 -18.97 14.04
N ARG A 312 -10.20 -18.78 14.42
CA ARG A 312 -11.23 -18.24 13.50
C ARG A 312 -10.94 -16.80 13.10
N ALA A 313 -10.46 -15.97 14.02
CA ALA A 313 -10.10 -14.58 13.74
C ALA A 313 -8.83 -14.46 12.90
N ARG A 314 -7.80 -15.28 13.17
CA ARG A 314 -6.59 -15.35 12.34
C ARG A 314 -6.90 -15.83 10.93
N LEU A 315 -7.79 -16.80 10.78
CA LEU A 315 -8.25 -17.26 9.47
C LEU A 315 -8.97 -16.14 8.71
N ALA A 316 -9.85 -15.39 9.36
CA ALA A 316 -10.52 -14.24 8.75
C ALA A 316 -9.52 -13.17 8.28
N LEU A 317 -8.47 -12.91 9.06
CA LEU A 317 -7.39 -11.99 8.66
C LEU A 317 -6.61 -12.53 7.44
N ALA A 318 -6.30 -13.83 7.40
CA ALA A 318 -5.65 -14.45 6.25
C ALA A 318 -6.53 -14.39 4.98
N GLU A 319 -7.85 -14.58 5.11
CA GLU A 319 -8.80 -14.44 4.00
C GLU A 319 -8.89 -12.99 3.50
N ALA A 320 -8.90 -12.01 4.41
CA ALA A 320 -8.82 -10.61 4.06
C ALA A 320 -7.52 -10.29 3.29
N ALA A 321 -6.38 -10.82 3.74
CA ALA A 321 -5.12 -10.68 3.03
C ALA A 321 -5.16 -11.29 1.61
N GLY A 322 -5.70 -12.50 1.49
CA GLY A 322 -5.91 -13.15 0.20
C GLY A 322 -6.82 -12.34 -0.74
N THR A 323 -7.82 -11.65 -0.19
CA THR A 323 -8.74 -10.79 -0.95
C THR A 323 -8.03 -9.57 -1.54
N VAL A 324 -7.20 -8.89 -0.73
CA VAL A 324 -6.42 -7.72 -1.19
C VAL A 324 -5.33 -8.13 -2.19
N LEU A 325 -4.65 -9.27 -1.96
CA LEU A 325 -3.68 -9.81 -2.91
C LEU A 325 -4.32 -10.10 -4.28
N ALA A 326 -5.48 -10.76 -4.30
CA ALA A 326 -6.21 -11.05 -5.54
C ALA A 326 -6.67 -9.78 -6.26
N GLY A 327 -7.23 -8.82 -5.52
CA GLY A 327 -7.64 -7.53 -6.08
C GLY A 327 -6.47 -6.79 -6.74
N GLY A 328 -5.34 -6.67 -6.04
CA GLY A 328 -4.17 -5.98 -6.60
C GLY A 328 -3.53 -6.70 -7.80
N LEU A 329 -3.47 -8.05 -7.78
CA LEU A 329 -3.01 -8.81 -8.95
C LEU A 329 -3.91 -8.56 -10.17
N SER A 330 -5.23 -8.56 -9.98
CA SER A 330 -6.21 -8.27 -11.03
C SER A 330 -6.03 -6.86 -11.62
N LEU A 331 -5.69 -5.86 -10.80
CA LEU A 331 -5.40 -4.49 -11.26
C LEU A 331 -4.11 -4.38 -12.07
N LEU A 332 -3.15 -5.28 -11.86
CA LEU A 332 -1.96 -5.42 -12.71
C LEU A 332 -2.22 -6.29 -13.96
N GLY A 333 -3.42 -6.87 -14.08
CA GLY A 333 -3.80 -7.81 -15.13
C GLY A 333 -3.08 -9.15 -15.00
N ILE A 334 -2.82 -9.59 -13.77
CA ILE A 334 -2.11 -10.84 -13.44
C ILE A 334 -3.08 -11.78 -12.73
N ASP A 335 -3.02 -13.06 -13.07
CA ASP A 335 -3.87 -14.07 -12.44
C ASP A 335 -3.45 -14.40 -11.00
N ALA A 336 -4.46 -14.60 -10.14
CA ALA A 336 -4.32 -15.07 -8.77
C ALA A 336 -4.80 -16.53 -8.68
N PRO A 337 -3.92 -17.53 -8.88
CA PRO A 337 -4.32 -18.93 -8.91
C PRO A 337 -4.57 -19.48 -7.51
N GLU A 338 -5.63 -20.27 -7.33
CA GLU A 338 -5.95 -20.88 -6.03
C GLU A 338 -4.98 -22.00 -5.62
N TYR A 339 -4.16 -22.46 -6.56
CA TYR A 339 -3.17 -23.52 -6.44
C TYR A 339 -1.89 -23.11 -7.19
N LEU A 340 -0.74 -23.42 -6.60
CA LEU A 340 0.60 -23.21 -7.18
C LEU A 340 1.47 -24.42 -6.93
#